data_AF-A0A3M7N4C7-F1
#
_entry.id   AF-A0A3M7N4C7-F1
#
_cell.length_a   1.000
_cell.length_b   1.000
_cell.length_c   1.000
_cell.angle_alpha   90.00
_cell.angle_beta   90.00
_cell.angle_gamma   90.00
#
_symmetry.space_group_name_H-M   'P 1'
#
loop_
_entity.id
_entity.type
_entity.pdbx_description
1 polymer ?
#
loop_
_entity_poly.entity_id
_entity_poly.type
_entity_poly.pdbx_seq_one_letter_code
_entity_poly.pdbx_strand_id
1 'polypeptide(L)'
;MTSIGNDDINTQFNCSDNFFGVLGLSPNISSADGTKAIDPNLSPLGFKPAVNLQWAFFTSGKLSTLYNPESWDPSVNQPDNLHVIPDDELLNPFYLGIAMRISANTFTVNSTIITSEPDVLVSSNEQYLDFIMECSVASYDVNYTWYKSSIQNVTAVPSGNGSLLEIFHGAQTYNTVSGGGFDLQQYMIDAAIAGNNTASFTTTWSNLYSVKVLSLIGAYLTPRTNLQEQKRTSLLVAKVPKSALGALVACSLSYTLLGIFLVIAAWKATTRNVREIAEQLSLAGLTKMAFGEGKRGSPSSESTLRRASRTRSNTSNSPATGDEYPPMVPRRETRKVRISGTDFRVWL
;
A
#
# COMPACT_ATOMS: atom_id res chain seq x y z
N MET A 1 -30.63 8.41 -26.80
CA MET A 1 -30.81 9.78 -26.29
C MET A 1 -30.59 10.79 -27.42
N THR A 2 -29.98 11.94 -27.10
CA THR A 2 -29.58 13.00 -28.04
C THR A 2 -28.38 13.75 -27.47
N SER A 3 -27.21 13.68 -28.11
CA SER A 3 -26.15 14.68 -27.91
C SER A 3 -26.60 16.05 -28.45
N ILE A 4 -26.46 17.11 -27.64
CA ILE A 4 -26.73 18.51 -28.04
C ILE A 4 -25.59 19.41 -27.53
N GLY A 5 -24.38 19.16 -28.04
CA GLY A 5 -23.21 20.00 -27.81
C GLY A 5 -22.15 19.67 -28.86
N ASN A 6 -22.00 20.56 -29.86
CA ASN A 6 -21.16 20.33 -31.03
C ASN A 6 -20.13 21.46 -31.21
N ASP A 7 -19.46 21.80 -30.11
CA ASP A 7 -18.21 22.57 -30.10
C ASP A 7 -17.05 21.58 -30.00
N ASP A 8 -16.06 21.66 -30.89
CA ASP A 8 -14.94 20.71 -31.04
C ASP A 8 -14.15 20.36 -29.74
N ILE A 9 -14.34 21.15 -28.69
CA ILE A 9 -13.67 21.06 -27.40
C ILE A 9 -14.44 20.19 -26.40
N ASN A 10 -15.78 20.07 -26.49
CA ASN A 10 -16.63 19.45 -25.47
C ASN A 10 -17.73 18.55 -26.08
N THR A 11 -17.91 17.33 -25.54
CA THR A 11 -18.98 16.42 -25.96
C THR A 11 -19.92 16.14 -24.78
N GLN A 12 -21.20 16.47 -24.95
CA GLN A 12 -22.26 16.13 -23.99
C GLN A 12 -22.81 14.71 -24.27
N PHE A 13 -23.10 13.95 -23.22
CA PHE A 13 -23.77 12.65 -23.29
C PHE A 13 -24.89 12.53 -22.24
N ASN A 14 -25.90 11.70 -22.50
CA ASN A 14 -27.07 11.54 -21.62
C ASN A 14 -27.68 10.12 -21.73
N CYS A 15 -26.95 9.09 -21.27
CA CYS A 15 -27.35 7.69 -21.41
C CYS A 15 -28.64 7.35 -20.65
N SER A 16 -28.87 8.03 -19.53
CA SER A 16 -30.09 7.93 -18.72
C SER A 16 -30.24 9.18 -17.85
N ASP A 17 -31.41 9.35 -17.24
CA ASP A 17 -31.68 10.38 -16.22
C ASP A 17 -30.68 10.35 -15.03
N ASN A 18 -29.94 9.25 -14.86
CA ASN A 18 -28.92 9.03 -13.83
C ASN A 18 -27.49 8.83 -14.38
N PHE A 19 -27.26 8.92 -15.70
CA PHE A 19 -25.92 8.88 -16.30
C PHE A 19 -25.78 9.82 -17.49
N PHE A 20 -25.42 11.06 -17.19
CA PHE A 20 -25.20 12.14 -18.14
C PHE A 20 -23.96 12.95 -17.75
N GLY A 21 -23.40 13.71 -18.69
CA GLY A 21 -22.33 14.64 -18.40
C GLY A 21 -21.67 15.25 -19.64
N VAL A 22 -20.51 15.88 -19.44
CA VAL A 22 -19.72 16.55 -20.49
C VAL A 22 -18.25 16.15 -20.41
N LEU A 23 -17.75 15.50 -21.47
CA LEU A 23 -16.34 15.22 -21.72
C LEU A 23 -15.68 16.46 -22.36
N GLY A 24 -14.39 16.70 -22.07
CA GLY A 24 -13.68 17.91 -22.49
C GLY A 24 -13.73 19.06 -21.48
N LEU A 25 -14.71 19.02 -20.56
CA LEU A 25 -14.87 20.00 -19.49
C LEU A 25 -14.16 19.55 -18.22
N SER A 26 -13.28 20.40 -17.68
CA SER A 26 -12.60 20.17 -16.40
C SER A 26 -13.58 19.84 -15.26
N PRO A 27 -13.19 18.97 -14.31
CA PRO A 27 -14.03 18.66 -13.16
C PRO A 27 -14.13 19.85 -12.20
N ASN A 28 -15.30 20.04 -11.59
CA ASN A 28 -15.42 20.95 -10.46
C ASN A 28 -14.83 20.27 -9.20
N ILE A 29 -13.87 20.91 -8.55
CA ILE A 29 -13.17 20.37 -7.38
C ILE A 29 -13.79 20.91 -6.07
N SER A 30 -13.79 20.10 -5.02
CA SER A 30 -14.43 20.45 -3.75
C SER A 30 -13.78 21.65 -3.05
N SER A 31 -14.56 22.32 -2.22
CA SER A 31 -14.02 23.02 -1.04
C SER A 31 -13.42 22.01 -0.05
N ALA A 32 -12.57 22.49 0.85
CA ALA A 32 -11.95 21.67 1.90
C ALA A 32 -12.90 21.35 3.09
N ASP A 33 -14.21 21.48 2.89
CA ASP A 33 -15.26 21.27 3.89
C ASP A 33 -15.88 19.87 3.86
N GLY A 34 -15.48 19.04 2.88
CA GLY A 34 -15.98 17.66 2.72
C GLY A 34 -17.26 17.54 1.88
N THR A 35 -17.76 18.64 1.30
CA THR A 35 -18.86 18.60 0.33
C THR A 35 -18.36 18.28 -1.08
N LYS A 36 -19.10 17.49 -1.86
CA LYS A 36 -18.80 17.33 -3.30
C LYS A 36 -19.11 18.65 -4.02
N ALA A 37 -18.28 19.08 -4.95
CA ALA A 37 -18.58 20.29 -5.73
C ALA A 37 -19.85 20.13 -6.58
N ILE A 38 -20.71 21.16 -6.58
CA ILE A 38 -21.92 21.16 -7.41
C ILE A 38 -21.50 21.34 -8.89
N ASP A 39 -21.75 20.33 -9.71
CA ASP A 39 -21.56 20.37 -11.17
C ASP A 39 -22.85 19.91 -11.86
N PRO A 40 -23.57 20.79 -12.59
CA PRO A 40 -24.77 20.41 -13.33
C PRO A 40 -24.47 19.53 -14.56
N ASN A 41 -23.19 19.35 -14.92
CA ASN A 41 -22.72 18.51 -16.02
C ASN A 41 -22.17 17.16 -15.53
N LEU A 42 -22.59 16.72 -14.34
CA LEU A 42 -22.18 15.48 -13.71
C LEU A 42 -23.40 14.80 -13.11
N SER A 43 -23.59 13.50 -13.38
CA SER A 43 -24.70 12.74 -12.81
C SER A 43 -24.66 12.73 -11.27
N PRO A 44 -25.82 12.56 -10.59
CA PRO A 44 -25.83 12.27 -9.16
C PRO A 44 -24.96 11.04 -8.88
N LEU A 45 -24.20 11.06 -7.78
CA LEU A 45 -23.15 10.06 -7.46
C LEU A 45 -22.07 9.83 -8.55
N GLY A 46 -22.05 10.63 -9.63
CA GLY A 46 -21.02 10.55 -10.66
C GLY A 46 -19.63 10.97 -10.15
N PHE A 47 -18.61 10.28 -10.66
CA PHE A 47 -17.20 10.51 -10.44
C PHE A 47 -16.60 11.16 -11.67
N LYS A 48 -15.88 12.27 -11.51
CA LYS A 48 -15.17 12.93 -12.60
C LYS A 48 -13.82 13.44 -12.07
N PRO A 49 -12.74 12.64 -12.10
CA PRO A 49 -11.44 13.09 -11.65
C PRO A 49 -10.73 13.99 -12.68
N ALA A 50 -11.14 13.92 -13.95
CA ALA A 50 -10.39 14.47 -15.06
C ALA A 50 -11.31 14.94 -16.19
N VAL A 51 -10.74 15.79 -17.05
CA VAL A 51 -11.37 16.37 -18.25
C VAL A 51 -11.99 15.31 -19.18
N ASN A 52 -11.35 14.14 -19.26
CA ASN A 52 -11.58 13.11 -20.27
C ASN A 52 -12.18 11.81 -19.71
N LEU A 53 -12.65 11.80 -18.46
CA LEU A 53 -13.17 10.58 -17.82
C LEU A 53 -14.23 10.88 -16.76
N GLN A 54 -15.38 10.21 -16.88
CA GLN A 54 -16.46 10.17 -15.91
C GLN A 54 -16.96 8.73 -15.71
N TRP A 55 -17.36 8.35 -14.50
CA TRP A 55 -18.04 7.08 -14.26
C TRP A 55 -19.08 7.17 -13.14
N ALA A 56 -19.94 6.15 -13.02
CA ALA A 56 -20.89 5.99 -11.91
C ALA A 56 -21.27 4.50 -11.73
N PHE A 57 -21.77 4.16 -10.55
CA PHE A 57 -22.17 2.79 -10.19
C PHE A 57 -23.69 2.63 -10.17
N PHE A 58 -24.18 1.48 -10.62
CA PHE A 58 -25.59 1.24 -10.91
C PHE A 58 -26.06 -0.16 -10.49
N THR A 59 -27.32 -0.27 -10.12
CA THR A 59 -27.99 -1.55 -9.84
C THR A 59 -28.50 -2.26 -11.10
N SER A 60 -28.54 -1.55 -12.24
CA SER A 60 -29.03 -2.08 -13.53
C SER A 60 -28.03 -1.82 -14.67
N GLY A 61 -27.95 -2.76 -15.61
CA GLY A 61 -27.12 -2.63 -16.81
C GLY A 61 -27.54 -1.52 -17.77
N LYS A 62 -28.75 -0.97 -17.62
CA LYS A 62 -29.23 0.20 -18.38
C LYS A 62 -28.80 1.54 -17.77
N LEU A 63 -27.93 1.52 -16.76
CA LEU A 63 -27.45 2.70 -16.03
C LEU A 63 -28.62 3.57 -15.48
N SER A 64 -29.78 2.97 -15.22
CA SER A 64 -31.02 3.69 -14.92
C SER A 64 -31.15 4.10 -13.44
N THR A 65 -30.43 3.40 -12.57
CA THR A 65 -30.69 3.37 -11.13
C THR A 65 -29.35 3.27 -10.42
N LEU A 66 -28.98 4.33 -9.71
CA LEU A 66 -27.69 4.45 -9.02
C LEU A 66 -27.57 3.41 -7.90
N TYR A 67 -26.35 2.92 -7.69
CA TYR A 67 -26.00 2.13 -6.52
C TYR A 67 -25.50 3.09 -5.43
N ASN A 68 -26.14 3.07 -4.26
CA ASN A 68 -25.92 4.05 -3.19
C ASN A 68 -25.88 3.40 -1.79
N PRO A 69 -24.94 2.48 -1.51
CA PRO A 69 -24.82 1.79 -0.22
C PRO A 69 -24.47 2.69 0.97
N GLU A 70 -23.82 3.83 0.70
CA GLU A 70 -23.51 4.87 1.68
C GLU A 70 -24.69 5.84 1.93
N SER A 71 -25.79 5.70 1.19
CA SER A 71 -26.98 6.57 1.25
C SER A 71 -26.65 8.07 1.21
N TRP A 72 -25.82 8.46 0.23
CA TRP A 72 -25.62 9.85 -0.14
C TRP A 72 -26.95 10.46 -0.61
N ASP A 73 -27.41 11.53 0.05
CA ASP A 73 -28.56 12.30 -0.42
C ASP A 73 -28.06 13.30 -1.48
N PRO A 74 -28.46 13.17 -2.76
CA PRO A 74 -28.03 14.10 -3.81
C PRO A 74 -28.66 15.49 -3.70
N SER A 75 -29.69 15.69 -2.86
CA SER A 75 -30.38 16.97 -2.69
C SER A 75 -29.67 17.91 -1.70
N VAL A 76 -29.15 17.39 -0.58
CA VAL A 76 -28.26 18.12 0.34
C VAL A 76 -26.78 17.88 0.06
N ASN A 77 -26.47 16.89 -0.77
CA ASN A 77 -25.13 16.52 -1.23
C ASN A 77 -24.16 16.17 -0.07
N GLN A 78 -24.64 15.28 0.80
CA GLN A 78 -23.98 14.76 2.00
C GLN A 78 -24.44 13.30 2.25
N PRO A 79 -23.69 12.47 3.01
CA PRO A 79 -24.16 11.14 3.41
C PRO A 79 -25.26 11.20 4.48
N ASP A 80 -26.35 10.47 4.28
CA ASP A 80 -27.36 10.28 5.32
C ASP A 80 -26.91 9.18 6.30
N ASN A 81 -26.70 9.59 7.55
CA ASN A 81 -26.27 8.70 8.64
C ASN A 81 -27.35 7.68 9.08
N LEU A 82 -28.56 7.73 8.50
CA LEU A 82 -29.70 6.89 8.89
C LEU A 82 -29.90 5.61 8.06
N HIS A 83 -29.14 5.38 6.97
CA HIS A 83 -29.51 4.35 5.99
C HIS A 83 -28.35 3.60 5.29
N VAL A 84 -27.32 3.19 6.02
CA VAL A 84 -26.28 2.27 5.49
C VAL A 84 -26.90 0.92 5.14
N ILE A 85 -26.69 0.45 3.89
CA ILE A 85 -27.23 -0.83 3.40
C ILE A 85 -26.53 -2.03 4.10
N PRO A 86 -27.28 -3.06 4.56
CA PRO A 86 -26.70 -4.21 5.26
C PRO A 86 -26.01 -5.21 4.31
N ASP A 87 -25.10 -6.04 4.87
CA ASP A 87 -24.22 -6.98 4.14
C ASP A 87 -24.95 -7.98 3.22
N ASP A 88 -26.21 -8.30 3.50
CA ASP A 88 -27.06 -9.21 2.74
C ASP A 88 -27.87 -8.52 1.60
N GLU A 89 -27.90 -7.19 1.58
CA GLU A 89 -28.47 -6.38 0.48
C GLU A 89 -27.39 -5.85 -0.49
N LEU A 90 -26.11 -5.95 -0.14
CA LEU A 90 -24.98 -5.54 -1.00
C LEU A 90 -24.87 -6.38 -2.29
N LEU A 91 -24.76 -5.71 -3.44
CA LEU A 91 -24.94 -6.34 -4.75
C LEU A 91 -23.71 -7.08 -5.29
N ASN A 92 -23.95 -8.28 -5.86
CA ASN A 92 -23.02 -8.98 -6.75
C ASN A 92 -23.83 -9.67 -7.89
N PRO A 93 -23.72 -9.25 -9.16
CA PRO A 93 -22.90 -8.15 -9.67
C PRO A 93 -23.48 -6.76 -9.35
N PHE A 94 -22.64 -5.72 -9.49
CA PHE A 94 -23.11 -4.36 -9.79
C PHE A 94 -22.73 -3.95 -11.22
N TYR A 95 -23.28 -2.84 -11.70
CA TYR A 95 -22.96 -2.26 -12.99
C TYR A 95 -22.18 -0.96 -12.86
N LEU A 96 -21.36 -0.67 -13.86
CA LEU A 96 -20.44 0.46 -13.90
C LEU A 96 -20.57 1.12 -15.27
N GLY A 97 -21.14 2.33 -15.30
CA GLY A 97 -21.19 3.17 -16.49
C GLY A 97 -19.94 4.05 -16.54
N ILE A 98 -19.23 4.06 -17.66
CA ILE A 98 -18.03 4.89 -17.86
C ILE A 98 -18.17 5.66 -19.17
N ALA A 99 -17.95 6.96 -19.15
CA ALA A 99 -17.83 7.80 -20.34
C ALA A 99 -16.41 8.37 -20.40
N MET A 100 -15.77 8.34 -21.56
CA MET A 100 -14.38 8.76 -21.70
C MET A 100 -14.04 9.37 -23.06
N ARG A 101 -12.93 10.12 -23.08
CA ARG A 101 -12.30 10.71 -24.26
C ARG A 101 -10.86 10.22 -24.41
N ILE A 102 -10.52 9.67 -25.57
CA ILE A 102 -9.14 9.27 -25.93
C ILE A 102 -8.77 9.99 -27.24
N SER A 103 -7.49 10.31 -27.49
CA SER A 103 -7.10 10.84 -28.81
C SER A 103 -7.06 9.72 -29.84
N ALA A 104 -7.50 9.99 -31.08
CA ALA A 104 -7.39 9.03 -32.19
C ALA A 104 -5.94 8.53 -32.38
N ASN A 105 -4.96 9.42 -32.20
CA ASN A 105 -3.53 9.14 -32.31
C ASN A 105 -2.97 8.23 -31.20
N THR A 106 -3.75 7.89 -30.16
CA THR A 106 -3.38 6.91 -29.13
C THR A 106 -3.59 5.47 -29.60
N PHE A 107 -4.52 5.25 -30.54
CA PHE A 107 -4.83 3.94 -31.11
C PHE A 107 -3.85 3.58 -32.23
N THR A 108 -3.76 2.29 -32.54
CA THR A 108 -2.99 1.82 -33.70
C THR A 108 -3.61 2.26 -35.03
N VAL A 109 -2.78 2.55 -36.03
CA VAL A 109 -3.18 3.16 -37.33
C VAL A 109 -4.27 2.38 -38.08
N ASN A 110 -4.35 1.06 -37.87
CA ASN A 110 -5.35 0.17 -38.48
C ASN A 110 -6.40 -0.32 -37.45
N SER A 111 -6.65 0.42 -36.38
CA SER A 111 -7.60 0.03 -35.34
C SER A 111 -9.04 0.10 -35.85
N THR A 112 -9.79 -1.00 -35.69
CA THR A 112 -11.20 -1.06 -36.12
C THR A 112 -12.08 -0.09 -35.32
N ILE A 113 -11.63 0.28 -34.10
CA ILE A 113 -12.29 1.21 -33.18
C ILE A 113 -12.48 2.60 -33.79
N ILE A 114 -11.51 3.08 -34.57
CA ILE A 114 -11.56 4.40 -35.21
C ILE A 114 -12.39 4.37 -36.50
N THR A 115 -12.44 3.20 -37.16
CA THR A 115 -12.77 3.10 -38.60
C THR A 115 -14.04 2.33 -38.92
N SER A 116 -14.62 1.59 -37.97
CA SER A 116 -15.72 0.65 -38.26
C SER A 116 -16.68 0.36 -37.12
N GLU A 117 -16.41 0.79 -35.89
CA GLU A 117 -17.37 0.66 -34.80
C GLU A 117 -18.46 1.73 -34.96
N PRO A 118 -19.75 1.37 -35.07
CA PRO A 118 -20.84 2.34 -35.14
C PRO A 118 -21.05 3.10 -33.83
N ASP A 119 -20.53 2.53 -32.74
CA ASP A 119 -20.71 2.95 -31.36
C ASP A 119 -19.51 3.80 -30.86
N VAL A 120 -18.89 4.61 -31.73
CA VAL A 120 -17.80 5.52 -31.35
C VAL A 120 -18.03 6.91 -31.95
N LEU A 121 -18.08 7.94 -31.10
CA LEU A 121 -18.19 9.33 -31.55
C LEU A 121 -16.79 9.88 -31.83
N VAL A 122 -16.39 9.87 -33.10
CA VAL A 122 -15.22 10.61 -33.57
C VAL A 122 -15.55 12.09 -33.62
N SER A 123 -14.73 12.93 -32.99
CA SER A 123 -14.87 14.40 -33.01
C SER A 123 -14.83 14.95 -34.44
N SER A 124 -15.48 16.09 -34.68
CA SER A 124 -15.44 16.88 -35.93
C SER A 124 -14.07 17.00 -36.61
N ASN A 125 -12.99 17.14 -35.82
CA ASN A 125 -11.61 17.31 -36.29
C ASN A 125 -10.80 15.99 -36.32
N GLU A 126 -11.44 14.82 -36.11
CA GLU A 126 -10.83 13.49 -35.99
C GLU A 126 -9.75 13.35 -34.87
N GLN A 127 -9.63 14.33 -33.97
CA GLN A 127 -8.60 14.35 -32.92
C GLN A 127 -8.93 13.45 -31.72
N TYR A 128 -10.21 13.26 -31.43
CA TYR A 128 -10.71 12.56 -30.24
C TYR A 128 -11.78 11.52 -30.61
N LEU A 129 -11.79 10.43 -29.85
CA LEU A 129 -12.84 9.41 -29.80
C LEU A 129 -13.49 9.50 -28.42
N ASP A 130 -14.80 9.78 -28.43
CA ASP A 130 -15.65 9.79 -27.25
C ASP A 130 -16.56 8.56 -27.26
N PHE A 131 -16.63 7.84 -26.14
CA PHE A 131 -17.46 6.65 -26.02
C PHE A 131 -17.85 6.33 -24.58
N ILE A 132 -18.88 5.49 -24.45
CA ILE A 132 -19.42 4.96 -23.20
C ILE A 132 -19.20 3.44 -23.13
N MET A 133 -18.97 2.90 -21.93
CA MET A 133 -18.95 1.47 -21.66
C MET A 133 -19.95 1.09 -20.57
N GLU A 134 -20.81 0.11 -20.85
CA GLU A 134 -21.75 -0.50 -19.91
C GLU A 134 -21.11 -1.77 -19.30
N CYS A 135 -20.41 -1.64 -18.17
CA CYS A 135 -19.60 -2.73 -17.61
C CYS A 135 -20.33 -3.48 -16.48
N SER A 136 -20.24 -4.81 -16.46
CA SER A 136 -20.69 -5.64 -15.33
C SER A 136 -19.52 -6.10 -14.46
N VAL A 137 -19.62 -5.84 -13.15
CA VAL A 137 -18.57 -6.10 -12.16
C VAL A 137 -19.04 -7.17 -11.19
N ALA A 138 -18.32 -8.31 -11.14
CA ALA A 138 -18.72 -9.49 -10.37
C ALA A 138 -17.56 -10.12 -9.59
N SER A 139 -17.83 -10.50 -8.34
CA SER A 139 -16.92 -11.25 -7.47
C SER A 139 -17.25 -12.74 -7.42
N TYR A 140 -16.23 -13.55 -7.13
CA TYR A 140 -16.22 -15.01 -7.28
C TYR A 140 -15.22 -15.62 -6.26
N ASP A 141 -15.39 -16.87 -5.77
CA ASP A 141 -14.54 -17.55 -4.72
C ASP A 141 -13.71 -18.81 -5.15
N VAL A 142 -12.37 -18.83 -4.97
CA VAL A 142 -11.50 -19.84 -5.63
C VAL A 142 -11.50 -21.20 -4.97
N ASN A 143 -11.55 -22.21 -5.85
CA ASN A 143 -10.79 -23.44 -5.69
C ASN A 143 -9.99 -23.67 -6.99
N TYR A 144 -8.66 -23.70 -6.89
CA TYR A 144 -7.69 -24.07 -7.93
C TYR A 144 -6.54 -24.87 -7.29
N THR A 145 -5.82 -25.64 -8.10
CA THR A 145 -4.63 -26.37 -7.65
C THR A 145 -3.39 -25.84 -8.35
N TRP A 146 -2.47 -25.23 -7.61
CA TRP A 146 -1.15 -24.87 -8.12
C TRP A 146 -0.24 -26.10 -8.11
N TYR A 147 0.25 -26.53 -9.27
CA TYR A 147 1.10 -27.70 -9.42
C TYR A 147 2.13 -27.49 -10.55
N LYS A 148 3.41 -27.80 -10.27
CA LYS A 148 4.54 -27.65 -11.21
C LYS A 148 4.54 -26.30 -11.95
N SER A 149 4.44 -25.21 -11.18
CA SER A 149 4.41 -23.82 -11.68
C SER A 149 3.25 -23.50 -12.64
N SER A 150 2.17 -24.28 -12.59
CA SER A 150 0.98 -24.10 -13.41
C SER A 150 -0.29 -24.16 -12.57
N ILE A 151 -1.34 -23.49 -13.04
CA ILE A 151 -2.67 -23.48 -12.44
C ILE A 151 -3.50 -24.59 -13.11
N GLN A 152 -4.02 -25.51 -12.31
CA GLN A 152 -4.91 -26.59 -12.75
C GLN A 152 -6.23 -26.57 -11.96
N ASN A 153 -7.23 -27.31 -12.44
CA ASN A 153 -8.53 -27.53 -11.77
C ASN A 153 -9.23 -26.23 -11.33
N VAL A 154 -9.21 -25.20 -12.20
CA VAL A 154 -9.85 -23.91 -11.93
C VAL A 154 -11.36 -24.05 -12.00
N THR A 155 -12.02 -23.89 -10.86
CA THR A 155 -13.47 -23.62 -10.82
C THR A 155 -13.73 -22.11 -10.94
N ALA A 156 -14.96 -21.72 -11.25
CA ALA A 156 -15.48 -20.36 -11.17
C ALA A 156 -16.92 -20.39 -10.62
N VAL A 157 -17.18 -19.69 -9.51
CA VAL A 157 -18.48 -19.61 -8.82
C VAL A 157 -18.62 -18.19 -8.24
N PRO A 158 -19.73 -17.46 -8.48
CA PRO A 158 -19.94 -16.13 -7.91
C PRO A 158 -19.91 -16.14 -6.38
N SER A 159 -19.46 -15.06 -5.74
CA SER A 159 -19.57 -14.92 -4.28
C SER A 159 -21.02 -14.63 -3.88
N GLY A 160 -21.42 -15.15 -2.72
CA GLY A 160 -22.82 -15.10 -2.27
C GLY A 160 -23.35 -13.72 -1.89
N ASN A 161 -22.47 -12.72 -1.71
CA ASN A 161 -22.83 -11.34 -1.38
C ASN A 161 -21.87 -10.32 -2.04
N GLY A 162 -22.24 -9.04 -1.95
CA GLY A 162 -21.50 -7.90 -2.50
C GLY A 162 -20.39 -7.31 -1.62
N SER A 163 -20.24 -7.70 -0.35
CA SER A 163 -19.31 -7.04 0.60
C SER A 163 -17.85 -6.93 0.12
N LEU A 164 -17.37 -7.88 -0.69
CA LEU A 164 -16.03 -7.80 -1.30
C LEU A 164 -15.91 -6.75 -2.40
N LEU A 165 -16.98 -6.52 -3.16
CA LEU A 165 -17.06 -5.43 -4.12
C LEU A 165 -17.27 -4.08 -3.41
N GLU A 166 -17.99 -4.08 -2.29
CA GLU A 166 -18.26 -2.86 -1.52
C GLU A 166 -17.00 -2.21 -0.96
N ILE A 167 -16.03 -3.01 -0.49
CA ILE A 167 -14.70 -2.54 -0.06
C ILE A 167 -13.99 -1.74 -1.16
N PHE A 168 -14.21 -2.07 -2.44
CA PHE A 168 -13.69 -1.29 -3.55
C PHE A 168 -14.57 -0.08 -3.87
N HIS A 169 -15.89 -0.25 -3.86
CA HIS A 169 -16.89 0.77 -4.17
C HIS A 169 -16.80 1.97 -3.22
N GLY A 170 -16.94 1.77 -1.91
CA GLY A 170 -16.87 2.88 -0.94
C GLY A 170 -15.50 3.56 -0.87
N ALA A 171 -14.43 2.81 -1.16
CA ALA A 171 -13.10 3.38 -1.35
C ALA A 171 -12.95 4.18 -2.65
N GLN A 172 -13.86 4.04 -3.63
CA GLN A 172 -14.01 5.03 -4.69
C GLN A 172 -14.79 6.24 -4.18
N THR A 173 -15.92 6.11 -3.47
CA THR A 173 -16.83 7.22 -3.08
C THR A 173 -16.12 8.42 -2.48
N TYR A 174 -15.16 8.20 -1.57
CA TYR A 174 -14.34 9.27 -0.99
C TYR A 174 -13.63 10.15 -2.05
N ASN A 175 -13.24 9.58 -3.19
CA ASN A 175 -12.63 10.31 -4.31
C ASN A 175 -13.62 11.21 -5.08
N THR A 176 -14.95 11.08 -4.92
CA THR A 176 -15.89 12.12 -5.41
C THR A 176 -15.67 13.44 -4.69
N VAL A 177 -15.30 13.39 -3.41
CA VAL A 177 -15.06 14.56 -2.56
C VAL A 177 -13.61 15.00 -2.73
N SER A 178 -12.63 14.11 -2.55
CA SER A 178 -11.22 14.50 -2.51
C SER A 178 -10.52 14.68 -3.87
N GLY A 179 -11.22 14.49 -5.00
CA GLY A 179 -10.65 14.69 -6.34
C GLY A 179 -9.54 13.69 -6.72
N GLY A 180 -9.86 12.39 -6.78
CA GLY A 180 -8.89 11.32 -7.08
C GLY A 180 -9.38 10.27 -8.09
N GLY A 181 -8.48 9.43 -8.60
CA GLY A 181 -8.80 8.32 -9.52
C GLY A 181 -8.32 8.46 -10.97
N PHE A 182 -7.25 9.23 -11.21
CA PHE A 182 -6.63 9.41 -12.54
C PHE A 182 -6.08 8.11 -13.16
N ASP A 183 -5.84 7.08 -12.34
CA ASP A 183 -5.32 5.78 -12.77
C ASP A 183 -6.24 5.06 -13.77
N LEU A 184 -7.57 5.22 -13.60
CA LEU A 184 -8.53 4.69 -14.57
C LEU A 184 -8.37 5.30 -15.96
N GLN A 185 -7.98 6.58 -16.07
CA GLN A 185 -7.73 7.22 -17.37
C GLN A 185 -6.47 6.65 -18.03
N GLN A 186 -5.42 6.37 -17.25
CA GLN A 186 -4.22 5.73 -17.78
C GLN A 186 -4.53 4.32 -18.32
N TYR A 187 -5.37 3.53 -17.63
CA TYR A 187 -5.76 2.21 -18.11
C TYR A 187 -6.57 2.25 -19.42
N MET A 188 -7.27 3.36 -19.72
CA MET A 188 -7.89 3.55 -21.04
C MET A 188 -6.84 3.79 -22.13
N ILE A 189 -5.83 4.60 -21.83
CA ILE A 189 -4.70 4.89 -22.74
C ILE A 189 -3.90 3.61 -23.00
N ASP A 190 -3.58 2.84 -21.95
CA ASP A 190 -2.88 1.56 -22.06
C ASP A 190 -3.68 0.54 -22.89
N ALA A 191 -5.00 0.48 -22.69
CA ALA A 191 -5.89 -0.37 -23.48
C ALA A 191 -6.04 0.09 -24.94
N ALA A 192 -6.01 1.39 -25.23
CA ALA A 192 -6.04 1.95 -26.58
C ALA A 192 -4.75 1.69 -27.36
N ILE A 193 -3.60 1.71 -26.68
CA ILE A 193 -2.29 1.37 -27.26
C ILE A 193 -2.19 -0.14 -27.55
N ALA A 194 -2.70 -0.99 -26.66
CA ALA A 194 -2.69 -2.45 -26.84
C ALA A 194 -3.81 -2.96 -27.77
N GLY A 195 -4.92 -2.23 -27.88
CA GLY A 195 -6.12 -2.60 -28.63
C GLY A 195 -6.08 -2.19 -30.10
N ASN A 196 -6.31 -3.17 -30.98
CA ASN A 196 -6.55 -2.96 -32.41
C ASN A 196 -8.02 -3.19 -32.84
N ASN A 197 -8.86 -3.62 -31.91
CA ASN A 197 -10.31 -3.79 -32.05
C ASN A 197 -10.97 -3.73 -30.67
N THR A 198 -12.29 -3.51 -30.64
CA THR A 198 -13.06 -3.33 -29.40
C THR A 198 -12.92 -4.49 -28.42
N ALA A 199 -12.95 -5.74 -28.90
CA ALA A 199 -12.78 -6.90 -28.04
C ALA A 199 -11.39 -6.96 -27.37
N SER A 200 -10.33 -6.57 -28.07
CA SER A 200 -8.97 -6.46 -27.51
C SER A 200 -8.85 -5.31 -26.52
N PHE A 201 -9.46 -4.16 -26.83
CA PHE A 201 -9.53 -2.99 -25.96
C PHE A 201 -10.28 -3.28 -24.65
N THR A 202 -11.52 -3.76 -24.71
CA THR A 202 -12.33 -4.05 -23.50
C THR A 202 -11.75 -5.20 -22.69
N THR A 203 -11.12 -6.20 -23.33
CA THR A 203 -10.36 -7.25 -22.64
C THR A 203 -9.15 -6.68 -21.92
N THR A 204 -8.36 -5.82 -22.54
CA THR A 204 -7.18 -5.21 -21.90
C THR A 204 -7.60 -4.32 -20.74
N TRP A 205 -8.58 -3.43 -20.95
CA TRP A 205 -9.08 -2.56 -19.91
C TRP A 205 -9.69 -3.32 -18.72
N SER A 206 -10.56 -4.31 -18.97
CA SER A 206 -11.20 -5.08 -17.89
C SER A 206 -10.20 -5.90 -17.08
N ASN A 207 -9.08 -6.34 -17.68
CA ASN A 207 -7.95 -6.91 -16.94
C ASN A 207 -7.25 -5.86 -16.06
N LEU A 208 -6.93 -4.67 -16.58
CA LEU A 208 -6.29 -3.59 -15.82
C LEU A 208 -7.16 -3.11 -14.64
N TYR A 209 -8.46 -2.88 -14.88
CA TYR A 209 -9.41 -2.56 -13.81
C TYR A 209 -9.51 -3.69 -12.79
N SER A 210 -9.56 -4.97 -13.23
CA SER A 210 -9.57 -6.10 -12.30
C SER A 210 -8.31 -6.14 -11.44
N VAL A 211 -7.13 -5.76 -11.96
CA VAL A 211 -5.90 -5.61 -11.16
C VAL A 211 -6.01 -4.46 -10.16
N LYS A 212 -6.62 -3.32 -10.50
CA LYS A 212 -6.91 -2.22 -9.55
C LYS A 212 -7.84 -2.67 -8.41
N VAL A 213 -8.92 -3.39 -8.73
CA VAL A 213 -9.83 -3.94 -7.71
C VAL A 213 -9.07 -4.89 -6.78
N LEU A 214 -8.31 -5.82 -7.36
CA LEU A 214 -7.58 -6.85 -6.61
C LEU A 214 -6.45 -6.31 -5.75
N SER A 215 -5.74 -5.25 -6.18
CA SER A 215 -4.69 -4.64 -5.37
C SER A 215 -5.24 -3.95 -4.12
N LEU A 216 -6.46 -3.38 -4.21
CA LEU A 216 -7.15 -2.76 -3.08
C LEU A 216 -7.79 -3.81 -2.15
N ILE A 217 -8.64 -4.70 -2.67
CA ILE A 217 -9.34 -5.69 -1.82
C ILE A 217 -8.40 -6.77 -1.28
N GLY A 218 -7.26 -7.01 -1.92
CA GLY A 218 -6.27 -8.03 -1.52
C GLY A 218 -5.77 -7.91 -0.08
N ALA A 219 -5.70 -6.70 0.47
CA ALA A 219 -5.36 -6.47 1.87
C ALA A 219 -6.40 -7.09 2.85
N TYR A 220 -7.67 -7.11 2.45
CA TYR A 220 -8.81 -7.59 3.22
C TYR A 220 -9.09 -9.09 3.01
N LEU A 221 -8.68 -9.65 1.85
CA LEU A 221 -8.78 -11.08 1.54
C LEU A 221 -7.83 -11.99 2.36
N THR A 222 -7.03 -11.42 3.27
CA THR A 222 -6.15 -12.18 4.16
C THR A 222 -6.94 -12.80 5.33
N PRO A 223 -6.84 -14.11 5.60
CA PRO A 223 -7.47 -14.71 6.78
C PRO A 223 -6.85 -14.15 8.07
N ARG A 224 -7.60 -13.29 8.76
CA ARG A 224 -7.23 -12.74 10.08
C ARG A 224 -8.07 -13.44 11.13
N THR A 225 -7.44 -13.91 12.22
CA THR A 225 -8.20 -14.30 13.41
C THR A 225 -8.89 -13.06 13.96
N ASN A 226 -10.19 -13.19 14.29
CA ASN A 226 -10.95 -12.13 14.96
C ASN A 226 -10.18 -11.67 16.22
N LEU A 227 -10.20 -10.37 16.56
CA LEU A 227 -9.55 -9.86 17.77
C LEU A 227 -10.04 -10.56 19.06
N GLN A 228 -11.27 -11.07 19.08
CA GLN A 228 -11.81 -11.91 20.16
C GLN A 228 -11.28 -13.36 20.15
N GLU A 229 -10.89 -13.89 18.98
CA GLU A 229 -10.23 -15.19 18.83
C GLU A 229 -8.69 -15.09 18.83
N GLN A 230 -8.12 -13.88 18.91
CA GLN A 230 -6.68 -13.67 18.91
C GLN A 230 -6.07 -14.15 20.24
N LYS A 231 -5.89 -15.46 20.34
CA LYS A 231 -5.25 -16.15 21.46
C LYS A 231 -3.76 -15.81 21.50
N ARG A 232 -3.43 -14.62 22.05
CA ARG A 232 -2.09 -14.03 22.15
C ARG A 232 -1.16 -14.87 23.03
N THR A 233 -0.68 -15.99 22.51
CA THR A 233 0.50 -16.66 23.04
C THR A 233 1.71 -15.76 22.76
N SER A 234 2.35 -15.26 23.82
CA SER A 234 3.56 -14.43 23.74
C SER A 234 4.78 -15.29 23.38
N LEU A 235 4.81 -15.77 22.14
CA LEU A 235 5.87 -16.62 21.63
C LEU A 235 7.14 -15.77 21.43
N LEU A 236 8.07 -15.83 22.37
CA LEU A 236 9.41 -15.23 22.20
C LEU A 236 10.16 -15.97 21.09
N VAL A 237 10.11 -15.42 19.87
CA VAL A 237 10.87 -15.91 18.70
C VAL A 237 12.39 -15.67 18.87
N ALA A 238 12.81 -14.99 19.95
CA ALA A 238 14.20 -14.87 20.36
C ALA A 238 14.71 -16.20 20.96
N LYS A 239 15.27 -17.08 20.12
CA LYS A 239 16.00 -18.30 20.52
C LYS A 239 17.36 -17.98 21.15
N VAL A 240 17.35 -17.23 22.26
CA VAL A 240 18.56 -16.79 22.97
C VAL A 240 19.34 -18.02 23.44
N PRO A 241 20.62 -18.19 23.05
CA PRO A 241 21.42 -19.33 23.52
C PRO A 241 21.66 -19.21 25.02
N LYS A 242 21.14 -20.18 25.78
CA LYS A 242 21.19 -20.22 27.26
C LYS A 242 22.60 -20.06 27.81
N SER A 243 23.62 -20.53 27.08
CA SER A 243 25.04 -20.37 27.39
C SER A 243 25.49 -18.91 27.38
N ALA A 244 25.09 -18.11 26.40
CA ALA A 244 25.45 -16.69 26.32
C ALA A 244 24.80 -15.88 27.46
N LEU A 245 23.53 -16.15 27.77
CA LEU A 245 22.84 -15.52 28.89
C LEU A 245 23.48 -15.90 30.23
N GLY A 246 23.81 -17.18 30.43
CA GLY A 246 24.53 -17.66 31.62
C GLY A 246 25.92 -17.02 31.78
N ALA A 247 26.69 -16.89 30.69
CA ALA A 247 27.99 -16.22 30.70
C ALA A 247 27.88 -14.73 31.04
N LEU A 248 26.90 -14.02 30.48
CA LEU A 248 26.68 -12.60 30.73
C LEU A 248 26.28 -12.35 32.20
N VAL A 249 25.39 -13.17 32.76
CA VAL A 249 25.06 -13.15 34.19
C VAL A 249 26.30 -13.42 35.03
N ALA A 250 27.07 -14.48 34.75
CA ALA A 250 28.28 -14.82 35.49
C ALA A 250 29.33 -13.69 35.48
N CYS A 251 29.57 -13.05 34.34
CA CYS A 251 30.49 -11.91 34.23
C CYS A 251 29.97 -10.68 34.99
N SER A 252 28.67 -10.36 34.92
CA SER A 252 28.12 -9.24 35.68
C SER A 252 28.23 -9.45 37.20
N LEU A 253 28.06 -10.69 37.66
CA LEU A 253 28.13 -11.07 39.07
C LEU A 253 29.58 -11.10 39.57
N SER A 254 30.54 -11.52 38.73
CA SER A 254 31.96 -11.45 39.09
C SER A 254 32.47 -10.01 39.17
N TYR A 255 32.02 -9.10 38.30
CA TYR A 255 32.35 -7.67 38.41
C TYR A 255 31.81 -7.03 39.70
N THR A 256 30.58 -7.33 40.13
CA THR A 256 30.05 -6.77 41.38
C THR A 256 30.78 -7.31 42.61
N LEU A 257 31.11 -8.61 42.64
CA LEU A 257 31.92 -9.20 43.71
C LEU A 257 33.34 -8.60 43.78
N LEU A 258 33.97 -8.36 42.63
CA LEU A 258 35.29 -7.73 42.56
C LEU A 258 35.24 -6.27 43.04
N GLY A 259 34.20 -5.52 42.68
CA GLY A 259 33.93 -4.18 43.21
C GLY A 259 33.74 -4.16 44.73
N ILE A 260 32.93 -5.07 45.29
CA ILE A 260 32.74 -5.23 46.73
C ILE A 260 34.07 -5.56 47.43
N PHE A 261 34.87 -6.48 46.86
CA PHE A 261 36.18 -6.82 47.40
C PHE A 261 37.14 -5.62 47.41
N LEU A 262 37.18 -4.82 46.34
CA LEU A 262 37.98 -3.59 46.29
C LEU A 262 37.54 -2.55 47.33
N VAL A 263 36.23 -2.38 47.55
CA VAL A 263 35.71 -1.47 48.60
C VAL A 263 36.11 -1.96 50.00
N ILE A 264 36.02 -3.27 50.28
CA ILE A 264 36.44 -3.86 51.56
C ILE A 264 37.96 -3.74 51.75
N ALA A 265 38.75 -3.97 50.70
CA ALA A 265 40.21 -3.84 50.73
C ALA A 265 40.63 -2.38 50.95
N ALA A 266 40.00 -1.43 50.25
CA ALA A 266 40.22 0.00 50.42
C ALA A 266 39.88 0.43 51.86
N TRP A 267 38.71 0.06 52.39
CA TRP A 267 38.30 0.40 53.75
C TRP A 267 39.27 -0.18 54.80
N LYS A 268 39.71 -1.43 54.64
CA LYS A 268 40.73 -2.04 55.52
C LYS A 268 42.08 -1.33 55.43
N ALA A 269 42.49 -0.89 54.24
CA ALA A 269 43.68 -0.04 54.07
C ALA A 269 43.48 1.33 54.75
N THR A 270 42.29 1.95 54.64
CA THR A 270 41.98 3.22 55.33
C THR A 270 42.12 3.10 56.86
N THR A 271 41.77 1.95 57.43
CA THR A 271 41.95 1.68 58.88
C THR A 271 43.40 1.39 59.31
N ARG A 272 44.38 1.38 58.40
CA ARG A 272 45.81 1.18 58.72
C ARG A 272 46.68 2.31 58.17
N ASN A 273 47.12 3.19 59.06
CA ASN A 273 48.16 4.20 58.88
C ASN A 273 47.96 5.24 57.75
N VAL A 274 46.72 5.47 57.28
CA VAL A 274 46.43 6.63 56.41
C VAL A 274 46.79 7.97 57.08
N ARG A 275 46.74 8.08 58.41
CA ARG A 275 47.17 9.31 59.10
C ARG A 275 48.66 9.62 58.89
N GLU A 276 49.55 8.64 58.99
CA GLU A 276 51.00 8.85 58.76
C GLU A 276 51.29 9.22 57.31
N ILE A 277 50.63 8.57 56.35
CA ILE A 277 50.79 8.87 54.91
C ILE A 277 50.20 10.24 54.57
N ALA A 278 49.06 10.62 55.18
CA ALA A 278 48.47 11.96 55.02
C ALA A 278 49.32 13.05 55.70
N GLU A 279 49.99 12.77 56.80
CA GLU A 279 50.94 13.69 57.44
C GLU A 279 52.22 13.86 56.60
N GLN A 280 52.69 12.81 55.92
CA GLN A 280 53.81 12.89 54.96
C GLN A 280 53.45 13.65 53.67
N LEU A 281 52.25 13.44 53.11
CA LEU A 281 51.76 14.11 51.91
C LEU A 281 51.11 15.48 52.17
N SER A 282 50.89 15.84 53.44
CA SER A 282 50.48 17.19 53.85
C SER A 282 51.54 18.22 53.45
N LEU A 283 51.13 19.47 53.25
CA LEU A 283 52.02 20.59 52.96
C LEU A 283 53.12 20.74 54.04
N ALA A 284 52.83 20.36 55.29
CA ALA A 284 53.82 20.29 56.38
C ALA A 284 54.83 19.13 56.24
N GLY A 285 54.39 17.96 55.76
CA GLY A 285 55.27 16.82 55.48
C GLY A 285 56.15 17.07 54.26
N LEU A 286 55.55 17.60 53.18
CA LEU A 286 56.24 18.00 51.95
C LEU A 286 57.27 19.10 52.19
N THR A 287 56.98 20.12 53.00
CA THR A 287 57.99 21.15 53.34
C THR A 287 59.10 20.58 54.24
N LYS A 288 58.78 19.70 55.18
CA LYS A 288 59.80 19.00 55.99
C LYS A 288 60.68 18.06 55.16
N MET A 289 60.15 17.45 54.10
CA MET A 289 60.91 16.62 53.15
C MET A 289 61.69 17.43 52.10
N ALA A 290 61.19 18.61 51.69
CA ALA A 290 61.83 19.45 50.68
C ALA A 290 62.92 20.38 51.23
N PHE A 291 62.84 20.75 52.51
CA PHE A 291 63.78 21.68 53.16
C PHE A 291 64.50 21.10 54.38
N GLY A 292 64.13 19.90 54.83
CA GLY A 292 64.93 19.12 55.78
C GLY A 292 66.15 18.51 55.09
N GLU A 293 67.34 18.71 55.69
CA GLU A 293 68.60 18.01 55.37
C GLU A 293 69.14 18.20 53.93
N GLY A 294 69.57 19.43 53.63
CA GLY A 294 70.22 19.75 52.36
C GLY A 294 71.68 19.25 52.23
N LYS A 295 72.03 18.71 51.06
CA LYS A 295 73.28 18.95 50.27
C LYS A 295 73.45 17.97 49.10
N ARG A 296 73.53 18.55 47.88
CA ARG A 296 74.22 18.07 46.65
C ARG A 296 73.68 16.84 45.89
N GLY A 297 73.44 17.02 44.58
CA GLY A 297 73.36 15.90 43.61
C GLY A 297 72.72 16.25 42.25
N SER A 298 73.45 16.91 41.35
CA SER A 298 73.05 17.40 40.01
C SER A 298 72.19 16.46 39.11
N PRO A 299 71.27 16.98 38.25
CA PRO A 299 70.44 16.20 37.33
C PRO A 299 70.91 16.16 35.84
N SER A 300 70.59 15.06 35.14
CA SER A 300 70.56 14.86 33.66
C SER A 300 70.17 13.39 33.37
N SER A 301 69.63 12.92 32.22
CA SER A 301 68.83 13.48 31.10
C SER A 301 68.28 12.29 30.26
N GLU A 302 67.13 12.44 29.57
CA GLU A 302 66.76 11.75 28.29
C GLU A 302 66.74 10.19 28.20
N SER A 303 66.18 9.50 27.17
CA SER A 303 64.99 9.73 26.30
C SER A 303 64.58 8.44 25.53
N THR A 304 63.43 8.47 24.83
CA THR A 304 63.15 7.81 23.52
C THR A 304 62.80 6.29 23.37
N LEU A 305 61.86 6.05 22.44
CA LEU A 305 61.21 4.82 21.91
C LEU A 305 62.05 3.54 21.66
N ARG A 306 61.35 2.37 21.62
CA ARG A 306 61.27 1.50 20.40
C ARG A 306 60.05 0.53 20.36
N ARG A 307 59.91 -0.24 19.26
CA ARG A 307 58.69 -0.95 18.76
C ARG A 307 59.06 -2.33 18.14
N ALA A 308 58.05 -3.18 17.89
CA ALA A 308 58.01 -4.38 16.98
C ALA A 308 58.29 -5.76 17.65
N SER A 309 57.73 -6.92 17.22
CA SER A 309 56.62 -7.27 16.27
C SER A 309 56.33 -8.81 16.26
N ARG A 310 55.50 -9.30 15.30
CA ARG A 310 55.40 -10.71 14.75
C ARG A 310 54.65 -11.80 15.57
N THR A 311 53.94 -12.81 15.01
CA THR A 311 53.37 -13.05 13.65
C THR A 311 52.18 -14.06 13.64
N ARG A 312 51.17 -13.83 12.77
CA ARG A 312 50.40 -14.74 11.86
C ARG A 312 50.21 -16.26 12.14
N SER A 313 48.99 -16.75 11.89
CA SER A 313 48.70 -18.05 11.23
C SER A 313 47.45 -17.95 10.31
N ASN A 314 47.19 -18.95 9.46
CA ASN A 314 46.04 -19.01 8.53
C ASN A 314 45.20 -20.29 8.77
N THR A 315 43.89 -20.26 8.48
CA THR A 315 43.12 -21.48 8.09
C THR A 315 41.97 -21.14 7.13
N SER A 316 41.60 -22.10 6.28
CA SER A 316 40.43 -22.11 5.38
C SER A 316 39.30 -22.96 5.98
N ASN A 317 38.03 -22.78 5.56
CA ASN A 317 37.16 -23.87 5.06
C ASN A 317 35.73 -23.42 4.71
N SER A 318 35.14 -24.15 3.75
CA SER A 318 33.72 -24.19 3.30
C SER A 318 33.46 -25.57 2.67
N PRO A 319 32.22 -26.02 2.40
CA PRO A 319 30.92 -25.49 2.83
C PRO A 319 30.17 -26.49 3.74
N ALA A 320 28.88 -26.24 4.02
CA ALA A 320 27.96 -27.22 4.58
C ALA A 320 26.62 -27.19 3.82
N THR A 321 26.11 -28.36 3.44
CA THR A 321 24.82 -28.57 2.76
C THR A 321 23.81 -29.20 3.72
N GLY A 322 22.57 -28.71 3.75
CA GLY A 322 21.51 -29.37 4.53
C GLY A 322 20.28 -28.51 4.83
N ASP A 323 19.61 -27.98 3.79
CA ASP A 323 18.28 -27.39 3.96
C ASP A 323 17.20 -28.46 3.79
N GLU A 324 16.46 -28.70 4.87
CA GLU A 324 15.39 -29.68 4.98
C GLU A 324 14.04 -29.01 4.63
N TYR A 325 13.34 -29.52 3.61
CA TYR A 325 12.09 -28.88 3.15
C TYR A 325 10.96 -29.01 4.18
N PRO A 326 10.31 -27.90 4.59
CA PRO A 326 9.14 -27.98 5.46
C PRO A 326 7.95 -28.62 4.74
N PRO A 327 7.02 -29.26 5.48
CA PRO A 327 5.89 -29.98 4.90
C PRO A 327 4.90 -29.05 4.18
N MET A 328 4.09 -29.63 3.30
CA MET A 328 3.04 -28.93 2.53
C MET A 328 2.11 -28.11 3.44
N VAL A 329 2.19 -26.79 3.33
CA VAL A 329 1.13 -25.88 3.76
C VAL A 329 0.16 -25.71 2.58
N PRO A 330 -1.13 -26.09 2.70
CA PRO A 330 -2.12 -25.81 1.67
C PRO A 330 -2.39 -24.30 1.61
N ARG A 331 -1.68 -23.61 0.72
CA ARG A 331 -1.71 -22.14 0.61
C ARG A 331 -3.02 -21.70 -0.02
N ARG A 332 -3.94 -21.18 0.80
CA ARG A 332 -5.20 -20.58 0.36
C ARG A 332 -4.92 -19.14 -0.09
N GLU A 333 -4.78 -18.94 -1.40
CA GLU A 333 -4.69 -17.62 -2.05
C GLU A 333 -6.00 -17.38 -2.83
N THR A 334 -6.53 -16.15 -2.76
CA THR A 334 -7.94 -15.85 -3.10
C THR A 334 -8.09 -15.24 -4.53
N ARG A 335 -9.33 -15.08 -5.01
CA ARG A 335 -9.67 -15.03 -6.45
C ARG A 335 -9.13 -13.83 -7.23
N LYS A 336 -9.06 -14.06 -8.55
CA LYS A 336 -9.28 -13.01 -9.55
C LYS A 336 -10.77 -12.62 -9.57
N VAL A 337 -11.07 -11.34 -9.43
CA VAL A 337 -12.32 -10.73 -9.92
C VAL A 337 -12.38 -10.88 -11.43
N ARG A 338 -13.58 -11.03 -12.02
CA ARG A 338 -13.76 -11.02 -13.48
C ARG A 338 -14.87 -10.02 -13.84
N ILE A 339 -14.48 -9.00 -14.58
CA ILE A 339 -15.40 -8.01 -15.16
C ILE A 339 -15.78 -8.48 -16.58
N SER A 340 -17.07 -8.41 -16.91
CA SER A 340 -17.55 -8.72 -18.26
C SER A 340 -17.99 -7.43 -18.94
N GLY A 341 -17.04 -6.80 -19.65
CA GLY A 341 -17.29 -5.73 -20.60
C GLY A 341 -17.69 -6.28 -21.97
N THR A 342 -18.68 -7.17 -21.98
CA THR A 342 -19.14 -7.91 -23.18
C THR A 342 -20.14 -7.14 -24.03
N ASP A 343 -20.83 -6.16 -23.45
CA ASP A 343 -21.73 -5.24 -24.14
C ASP A 343 -21.07 -3.86 -24.17
N PHE A 344 -20.24 -3.62 -25.19
CA PHE A 344 -19.99 -2.24 -25.60
C PHE A 344 -21.25 -1.74 -26.29
N ARG A 345 -21.77 -0.61 -25.82
CA ARG A 345 -22.96 0.07 -26.36
C ARG A 345 -22.74 1.56 -26.23
N VAL A 346 -22.78 2.27 -27.35
CA VAL A 346 -22.92 3.73 -27.37
C VAL A 346 -24.24 4.07 -28.01
N TRP A 347 -24.98 4.89 -27.29
CA TRP A 347 -26.27 5.40 -27.71
C TRP A 347 -26.09 6.85 -28.15
N LEU A 348 -26.69 7.20 -29.29
CA LEU A 348 -26.88 8.58 -29.79
C LEU A 348 -27.58 9.46 -28.77
#